data_AF-A0A0F2L3P9-F1
#
_entry.id   AF-A0A0F2L3P9-F1
#
_cell.length_a   1.000
_cell.length_b   1.000
_cell.length_c   1.000
_cell.angle_alpha   90.00
_cell.angle_beta   90.00
_cell.angle_gamma   90.00
#
_symmetry.space_group_name_H-M   'P 1'
#
loop_
_entity.id
_entity.type
_entity.pdbx_description
1 polymer ?
#
loop_
_entity_poly.entity_id
_entity_poly.type
_entity_poly.pdbx_seq_one_letter_code
_entity_poly.pdbx_strand_id
1 'polypeptide(L)'
;MTNITRISTVIAVVIMLTLMVSVAYAQQLPVGPSTTPQYFTCTEVIPSAPNSTLSHVIVWLRLSNVTTSNGLYYLLNQMYYNPSSPYFHSFITAQEFAEWYSPPSSVTTYIINLAKSYGLIINYTFPMLIEATGNVSAVDNFINALQTAPSNVQEWVLSGECIPIGYFYVNTRSPTYKPQYELLYLNTTNVNSILRTNVTILNGVSLQVMYHKAEIWLPEGLEFIYDEIPLFKQGFDGGGVTIAIVDAFGDFNFTLANQYVYQNIACNDLYTFDYIFSLPNPPSCKVIYPTGIPILTQNNINTAEGWAWETALDIEYAHTMAPGANILLVISPDSGDDLFVDIEYVVNNSLANFISLSWGSPEDLFYIPPVSYNLLYAYDEIFMQAAAEGIGVFAASG
;
A
#
# COMPACT_ATOMS: atom_id res chain seq x y z
N MET A 1 47.69 14.27 1.16
CA MET A 1 46.56 14.44 2.11
C MET A 1 45.93 15.83 1.97
N THR A 2 45.54 16.25 0.76
CA THR A 2 45.03 17.62 0.53
C THR A 2 43.82 17.69 -0.42
N ASN A 3 43.35 16.56 -0.97
CA ASN A 3 42.18 16.52 -1.87
C ASN A 3 40.90 15.90 -1.26
N ILE A 4 40.99 15.21 -0.12
CA ILE A 4 39.82 14.58 0.52
C ILE A 4 39.02 15.60 1.35
N THR A 5 39.70 16.58 1.96
CA THR A 5 39.05 17.61 2.77
C THR A 5 38.24 18.63 1.98
N ARG A 6 38.53 18.86 0.68
CA ARG A 6 37.74 19.78 -0.16
C ARG A 6 36.44 19.16 -0.70
N ILE A 7 36.39 17.84 -0.88
CA ILE A 7 35.19 17.14 -1.37
C ILE A 7 34.14 17.02 -0.26
N SER A 8 34.58 16.79 0.99
CA SER A 8 33.67 16.74 2.15
C SER A 8 33.01 18.08 2.48
N THR A 9 33.68 19.22 2.26
CA THR A 9 33.06 20.54 2.49
C THR A 9 32.07 20.91 1.40
N VAL A 10 32.27 20.48 0.15
CA VAL A 10 31.34 20.76 -0.96
C VAL A 10 30.07 19.93 -0.84
N ILE A 11 30.17 18.65 -0.43
CA ILE A 11 29.00 17.80 -0.20
C ILE A 11 28.17 18.29 1.00
N ALA A 12 28.83 18.69 2.10
CA ALA A 12 28.12 19.22 3.28
C ALA A 12 27.41 20.55 2.99
N VAL A 13 27.99 21.42 2.14
CA VAL A 13 27.36 22.71 1.75
C VAL A 13 26.22 22.49 0.77
N VAL A 14 26.29 21.51 -0.14
CA VAL A 14 25.17 21.16 -1.04
C VAL A 14 23.99 20.55 -0.28
N ILE A 15 24.23 19.70 0.72
CA ILE A 15 23.18 19.14 1.59
C ILE A 15 22.56 20.22 2.50
N MET A 16 23.35 21.17 3.01
CA MET A 16 22.79 22.29 3.78
C MET A 16 21.99 23.27 2.91
N LEU A 17 22.38 23.48 1.65
CA LEU A 17 21.62 24.33 0.72
C LEU A 17 20.31 23.67 0.26
N THR A 18 20.26 22.35 0.09
CA THR A 18 18.99 21.66 -0.20
C THR A 18 18.05 21.66 1.01
N LEU A 19 18.58 21.51 2.23
CA LEU A 19 17.80 21.62 3.47
C LEU A 19 17.33 23.05 3.81
N MET A 20 18.00 24.10 3.30
CA MET A 20 17.54 25.49 3.50
C MET A 20 16.53 25.94 2.45
N VAL A 21 16.48 25.30 1.26
CA VAL A 21 15.48 25.59 0.23
C VAL A 21 14.12 24.93 0.55
N SER A 22 14.11 23.80 1.27
CA SER A 22 12.87 23.13 1.70
C SER A 22 12.08 23.91 2.75
N VAL A 23 12.72 24.77 3.55
CA VAL A 23 12.01 25.59 4.56
C VAL A 23 11.31 26.81 3.92
N ALA A 24 11.72 27.23 2.72
CA ALA A 24 11.15 28.40 2.05
C ALA A 24 9.90 28.08 1.20
N TYR A 25 9.59 26.79 1.00
CA TYR A 25 8.43 26.31 0.24
C TYR A 25 7.52 25.37 1.03
N ALA A 26 7.51 25.47 2.36
CA ALA A 26 6.32 25.08 3.12
C ALA A 26 5.21 26.10 2.79
N GLN A 27 4.68 26.05 1.56
CA GLN A 27 3.35 26.58 1.30
C GLN A 27 2.45 25.92 2.33
N GLN A 28 1.79 26.73 3.16
CA GLN A 28 0.69 26.25 3.98
C GLN A 28 -0.24 25.49 3.04
N LEU A 29 -0.24 24.17 3.19
CA LEU A 29 -1.12 23.28 2.44
C LEU A 29 -2.56 23.78 2.67
N PRO A 30 -3.41 23.88 1.64
CA PRO A 30 -4.80 24.24 1.84
C PRO A 30 -5.40 23.32 2.90
N VAL A 31 -6.20 23.86 3.83
CA VAL A 31 -6.75 23.13 4.99
C VAL A 31 -7.82 22.09 4.58
N GLY A 32 -7.96 21.76 3.29
CA GLY A 32 -8.92 20.79 2.78
C GLY A 32 -8.76 20.52 1.28
N PRO A 33 -9.42 19.46 0.75
CA PRO A 33 -9.31 19.09 -0.65
C PRO A 33 -9.85 20.21 -1.54
N SER A 34 -9.19 20.47 -2.65
CA SER A 34 -9.63 21.51 -3.58
C SER A 34 -11.00 21.18 -4.13
N THR A 35 -11.87 22.19 -4.18
CA THR A 35 -13.23 22.07 -4.71
C THR A 35 -13.25 21.73 -6.19
N THR A 36 -12.12 21.81 -6.90
CA THR A 36 -12.01 21.42 -8.30
C THR A 36 -11.55 19.96 -8.38
N PRO A 37 -12.37 19.04 -8.92
CA PRO A 37 -11.96 17.66 -9.14
C PRO A 37 -10.79 17.57 -10.13
N GLN A 38 -9.95 16.56 -9.97
CA GLN A 38 -8.81 16.30 -10.86
C GLN A 38 -9.13 15.10 -11.76
N TYR A 39 -8.70 15.12 -13.02
CA TYR A 39 -9.01 14.05 -13.96
C TYR A 39 -7.77 13.66 -14.75
N PHE A 40 -7.59 12.36 -14.92
CA PHE A 40 -6.38 11.79 -15.51
C PHE A 40 -6.75 10.68 -16.47
N THR A 41 -6.79 11.02 -17.76
CA THR A 41 -7.07 10.04 -18.81
C THR A 41 -5.87 9.10 -19.02
N CYS A 42 -6.13 7.89 -19.51
CA CYS A 42 -5.11 6.94 -19.90
C CYS A 42 -4.16 7.54 -20.93
N THR A 43 -4.68 8.30 -21.89
CA THR A 43 -3.85 8.93 -22.94
C THR A 43 -2.90 9.98 -22.36
N GLU A 44 -3.27 10.67 -21.27
CA GLU A 44 -2.39 11.61 -20.57
C GLU A 44 -1.36 10.90 -19.70
N VAL A 45 -1.80 9.89 -18.94
CA VAL A 45 -0.94 9.18 -17.99
C VAL A 45 -0.01 8.23 -18.72
N ILE A 46 -0.49 7.43 -19.66
CA ILE A 46 0.31 6.45 -20.41
C ILE A 46 0.00 6.52 -21.92
N PRO A 47 0.58 7.51 -22.64
CA PRO A 47 0.31 7.70 -24.08
C PRO A 47 0.66 6.49 -24.97
N SER A 48 1.51 5.58 -24.47
CA SER A 48 1.94 4.37 -25.17
C SER A 48 0.98 3.19 -25.03
N ALA A 49 -0.01 3.26 -24.13
CA ALA A 49 -0.97 2.19 -23.93
C ALA A 49 -1.96 2.13 -25.12
N PRO A 50 -2.10 0.97 -25.81
CA PRO A 50 -3.10 0.80 -26.85
C PRO A 50 -4.53 1.05 -26.34
N ASN A 51 -5.38 1.63 -27.20
CA ASN A 51 -6.80 1.88 -26.88
C ASN A 51 -7.60 0.63 -26.47
N SER A 52 -7.13 -0.56 -26.87
CA SER A 52 -7.73 -1.86 -26.54
C SER A 52 -7.23 -2.46 -25.23
N THR A 53 -6.19 -1.89 -24.61
CA THR A 53 -5.62 -2.37 -23.34
C THR A 53 -6.67 -2.30 -22.25
N LEU A 54 -6.76 -3.35 -21.44
CA LEU A 54 -7.62 -3.39 -20.27
C LEU A 54 -7.10 -2.39 -19.22
N SER A 55 -8.01 -1.66 -18.59
CA SER A 55 -7.69 -0.58 -17.67
C SER A 55 -8.73 -0.52 -16.57
N HIS A 56 -8.28 -0.20 -15.36
CA HIS A 56 -9.16 0.32 -14.33
C HIS A 56 -9.42 1.80 -14.55
N VAL A 57 -10.55 2.24 -14.01
CA VAL A 57 -10.81 3.63 -13.68
C VAL A 57 -11.26 3.69 -12.23
N ILE A 58 -10.64 4.59 -11.47
CA ILE A 58 -11.03 4.87 -10.09
C ILE A 58 -11.62 6.27 -10.08
N VAL A 59 -12.84 6.40 -9.54
CA VAL A 59 -13.44 7.68 -9.22
C VAL A 59 -13.43 7.85 -7.71
N TRP A 60 -12.52 8.68 -7.23
CA TRP A 60 -12.39 9.05 -5.82
C TRP A 60 -13.45 10.06 -5.44
N LEU A 61 -14.12 9.81 -4.33
CA LEU A 61 -15.25 10.56 -3.81
C LEU A 61 -14.93 11.12 -2.44
N ARG A 62 -15.49 12.29 -2.14
CA ARG A 62 -15.47 12.90 -0.81
C ARG A 62 -16.43 12.17 0.11
N LEU A 63 -16.03 11.92 1.34
CA LEU A 63 -16.97 11.56 2.39
C LEU A 63 -17.89 12.74 2.78
N SER A 64 -19.11 12.39 3.18
CA SER A 64 -20.05 13.29 3.81
C SER A 64 -19.71 13.48 5.30
N ASN A 65 -20.12 14.62 5.86
CA ASN A 65 -20.05 14.90 7.29
C ASN A 65 -18.67 14.87 7.97
N VAL A 66 -17.53 14.73 7.27
CA VAL A 66 -16.18 14.58 7.87
C VAL A 66 -15.85 15.66 8.89
N THR A 67 -16.04 16.94 8.52
CA THR A 67 -15.64 18.12 9.31
C THR A 67 -16.78 18.77 10.09
N THR A 68 -17.97 18.16 10.08
CA THR A 68 -19.11 18.67 10.85
C THR A 68 -18.87 18.51 12.36
N SER A 69 -19.62 19.25 13.19
CA SER A 69 -19.39 19.28 14.65
C SER A 69 -19.52 17.91 15.33
N ASN A 70 -20.27 16.97 14.74
CA ASN A 70 -20.41 15.58 15.17
C ASN A 70 -19.96 14.60 14.07
N GLY A 71 -19.04 15.05 13.22
CA GLY A 71 -18.53 14.34 12.04
C GLY A 71 -17.51 13.26 12.35
N LEU A 72 -16.87 12.74 11.31
CA LEU A 72 -15.85 11.70 11.43
C LEU A 72 -14.66 12.13 12.30
N TYR A 73 -14.15 13.36 12.15
CA TYR A 73 -13.08 13.86 13.01
C TYR A 73 -13.48 13.90 14.49
N TYR A 74 -14.73 14.28 14.78
CA TYR A 74 -15.23 14.26 16.14
C TYR A 74 -15.30 12.82 16.68
N LEU A 75 -15.86 11.89 15.89
CA LEU A 75 -15.98 10.49 16.27
C LEU A 75 -14.61 9.87 16.59
N LEU A 76 -13.63 10.02 15.69
CA LEU A 76 -12.26 9.53 15.90
C LEU A 76 -11.62 10.17 17.14
N ASN A 77 -11.84 11.47 17.35
CA ASN A 77 -11.36 12.14 18.54
C ASN A 77 -11.94 11.53 19.83
N GLN A 78 -13.24 11.24 19.81
CA GLN A 78 -13.94 10.61 20.93
C GLN A 78 -13.52 9.15 21.15
N MET A 79 -13.21 8.41 20.07
CA MET A 79 -12.78 7.01 20.13
C MET A 79 -11.38 6.85 20.74
N TYR A 80 -10.44 7.72 20.38
CA TYR A 80 -9.02 7.52 20.69
C TYR A 80 -8.45 8.45 21.77
N TYR A 81 -9.02 9.65 21.97
CA TYR A 81 -8.39 10.68 22.82
C TYR A 81 -9.25 11.11 24.02
N ASN A 82 -10.50 10.64 24.14
CA ASN A 82 -11.36 10.99 25.27
C ASN A 82 -11.80 9.75 26.08
N PRO A 83 -11.07 9.36 27.14
CA PRO A 83 -11.41 8.22 27.99
C PRO A 83 -12.75 8.30 28.71
N SER A 84 -13.37 9.49 28.78
CA SER A 84 -14.70 9.67 29.37
C SER A 84 -15.84 9.58 28.35
N SER A 85 -15.50 9.48 27.06
CA SER A 85 -16.48 9.33 25.99
C SER A 85 -17.11 7.94 26.02
N PRO A 86 -18.42 7.80 25.75
CA PRO A 86 -19.02 6.48 25.51
C PRO A 86 -18.47 5.79 24.25
N TYR A 87 -17.78 6.52 23.37
CA TYR A 87 -17.15 5.99 22.17
C TYR A 87 -15.70 5.51 22.38
N PHE A 88 -15.11 5.72 23.56
CA PHE A 88 -13.71 5.39 23.79
C PHE A 88 -13.46 3.89 23.54
N HIS A 89 -12.60 3.59 22.56
CA HIS A 89 -12.33 2.23 22.06
C HIS A 89 -13.59 1.42 21.67
N SER A 90 -14.64 2.11 21.24
CA SER A 90 -15.87 1.51 20.70
C SER A 90 -15.97 1.80 19.22
N PHE A 91 -15.56 0.82 18.40
CA PHE A 91 -15.45 0.93 16.95
C PHE A 91 -16.77 0.64 16.24
N ILE A 92 -16.97 1.24 15.07
CA ILE A 92 -18.16 1.04 14.23
C ILE A 92 -17.89 0.00 13.14
N THR A 93 -18.94 -0.50 12.52
CA THR A 93 -18.84 -1.42 11.38
C THR A 93 -18.67 -0.67 10.05
N ALA A 94 -18.11 -1.33 9.03
CA ALA A 94 -18.09 -0.80 7.65
C ALA A 94 -19.48 -0.36 7.15
N GLN A 95 -20.54 -1.10 7.52
CA GLN A 95 -21.90 -0.72 7.16
C GLN A 95 -22.33 0.60 7.81
N GLU A 96 -22.08 0.77 9.11
CA GLU A 96 -22.39 2.02 9.82
C GLU A 96 -21.56 3.18 9.25
N PHE A 97 -20.28 2.94 8.95
CA PHE A 97 -19.43 3.95 8.32
C PHE A 97 -20.02 4.39 6.97
N ALA A 98 -20.36 3.42 6.11
CA ALA A 98 -20.96 3.70 4.81
C ALA A 98 -22.30 4.45 4.94
N GLU A 99 -23.15 4.10 5.90
CA GLU A 99 -24.42 4.78 6.16
C GLU A 99 -24.23 6.24 6.61
N TRP A 100 -23.17 6.53 7.37
CA TRP A 100 -22.96 7.85 7.98
C TRP A 100 -22.16 8.81 7.12
N TYR A 101 -21.23 8.27 6.33
CA TYR A 101 -20.21 9.06 5.65
C TYR A 101 -20.18 8.89 4.14
N SER A 102 -20.90 7.94 3.52
CA SER A 102 -20.93 7.87 2.04
C SER A 102 -21.53 9.15 1.41
N PRO A 103 -21.17 9.46 0.16
CA PRO A 103 -21.90 10.43 -0.67
C PRO A 103 -23.39 10.09 -0.81
N PRO A 104 -24.24 11.07 -1.14
CA PRO A 104 -25.63 10.79 -1.47
C PRO A 104 -25.75 9.75 -2.59
N SER A 105 -26.67 8.79 -2.46
CA SER A 105 -26.83 7.70 -3.43
C SER A 105 -27.14 8.17 -4.85
N SER A 106 -27.67 9.39 -5.02
CA SER A 106 -27.85 10.02 -6.34
C SER A 106 -26.53 10.26 -7.07
N VAL A 107 -25.45 10.54 -6.34
CA VAL A 107 -24.10 10.76 -6.89
C VAL A 107 -23.54 9.45 -7.43
N THR A 108 -23.50 8.41 -6.58
CA THR A 108 -22.97 7.10 -6.98
C THR A 108 -23.80 6.48 -8.09
N THR A 109 -25.13 6.60 -8.04
CA THR A 109 -26.03 6.15 -9.12
C THR A 109 -25.74 6.86 -10.45
N TYR A 110 -25.50 8.18 -10.42
CA TYR A 110 -25.15 8.93 -11.64
C TYR A 110 -23.84 8.41 -12.24
N ILE A 111 -22.78 8.30 -11.44
CA ILE A 111 -21.45 7.89 -11.89
C ILE A 111 -21.49 6.45 -12.43
N ILE A 112 -22.14 5.53 -11.72
CA ILE A 112 -22.31 4.13 -12.15
C ILE A 112 -23.06 4.05 -13.50
N ASN A 113 -24.15 4.79 -13.66
CA ASN A 113 -24.91 4.77 -14.91
C ASN A 113 -24.11 5.39 -16.07
N LEU A 114 -23.35 6.45 -15.79
CA LEU A 114 -22.45 7.06 -16.77
C LEU A 114 -21.38 6.06 -17.20
N ALA A 115 -20.68 5.42 -16.26
CA ALA A 115 -19.67 4.40 -16.53
C ALA A 115 -20.22 3.26 -17.39
N LYS A 116 -21.38 2.72 -17.01
CA LYS A 116 -22.08 1.66 -17.78
C LYS A 116 -22.45 2.10 -19.19
N SER A 117 -22.79 3.38 -19.40
CA SER A 117 -23.12 3.91 -20.73
C SER A 117 -21.92 3.93 -21.69
N TYR A 118 -20.70 3.97 -21.15
CA TYR A 118 -19.45 3.82 -21.90
C TYR A 118 -18.95 2.37 -21.96
N GLY A 119 -19.73 1.41 -21.49
CA GLY A 119 -19.39 -0.02 -21.54
C GLY A 119 -18.44 -0.48 -20.44
N LEU A 120 -18.27 0.32 -19.39
CA LEU A 120 -17.46 -0.07 -18.22
C LEU A 120 -18.23 -1.05 -17.32
N ILE A 121 -17.49 -1.96 -16.71
CA ILE A 121 -17.98 -2.93 -15.73
C ILE A 121 -17.64 -2.38 -14.35
N ILE A 122 -18.63 -2.21 -13.47
CA ILE A 122 -18.39 -1.78 -12.10
C ILE A 122 -17.85 -2.97 -11.30
N ASN A 123 -16.70 -2.78 -10.68
CA ASN A 123 -16.06 -3.78 -9.81
C ASN A 123 -16.48 -3.55 -8.37
N TYR A 124 -16.24 -2.34 -7.87
CA TYR A 124 -16.52 -1.94 -6.50
C TYR A 124 -17.26 -0.61 -6.42
N THR A 125 -17.99 -0.45 -5.32
CA THR A 125 -18.58 0.80 -4.89
C THR A 125 -18.41 0.86 -3.39
N PHE A 126 -17.44 1.65 -2.95
CA PHE A 126 -17.12 1.91 -1.56
C PHE A 126 -17.44 3.38 -1.24
N PRO A 127 -17.42 3.78 0.04
CA PRO A 127 -17.79 5.15 0.42
C PRO A 127 -16.93 6.23 -0.27
N MET A 128 -15.62 6.01 -0.40
CA MET A 128 -14.65 6.96 -0.99
C MET A 128 -14.33 6.67 -2.45
N LEU A 129 -14.81 5.57 -3.05
CA LEU A 129 -14.45 5.27 -4.44
C LEU A 129 -15.46 4.42 -5.19
N ILE A 130 -15.48 4.61 -6.51
CA ILE A 130 -16.07 3.66 -7.47
C ILE A 130 -14.94 3.19 -8.38
N GLU A 131 -14.74 1.87 -8.42
CA GLU A 131 -13.77 1.24 -9.31
C GLU A 131 -14.51 0.49 -10.42
N ALA A 132 -14.05 0.65 -11.65
CA ALA A 132 -14.61 0.00 -12.80
C ALA A 132 -13.53 -0.41 -13.80
N THR A 133 -13.78 -1.48 -14.55
CA THR A 133 -12.88 -1.93 -15.62
C THR A 133 -13.47 -1.64 -17.00
N GLY A 134 -12.61 -1.25 -17.93
CA GLY A 134 -12.91 -1.18 -19.35
C GLY A 134 -11.64 -1.20 -20.19
N ASN A 135 -11.74 -0.95 -21.49
CA ASN A 135 -10.54 -0.65 -22.26
C ASN A 135 -10.17 0.83 -22.14
N VAL A 136 -8.90 1.16 -22.43
CA VAL A 136 -8.36 2.53 -22.42
C VAL A 136 -9.29 3.54 -23.10
N SER A 137 -9.83 3.22 -24.29
CA SER A 137 -10.73 4.14 -24.99
C SER A 137 -12.06 4.38 -24.26
N ALA A 138 -12.66 3.35 -23.67
CA ALA A 138 -13.88 3.47 -22.90
C ALA A 138 -13.68 4.28 -21.62
N VAL A 139 -12.56 4.05 -20.93
CA VAL A 139 -12.16 4.78 -19.73
C VAL A 139 -11.94 6.26 -20.03
N ASP A 140 -11.18 6.60 -21.09
CA ASP A 140 -10.95 7.99 -21.48
C ASP A 140 -12.25 8.71 -21.82
N ASN A 141 -13.13 8.05 -22.58
CA ASN A 141 -14.43 8.62 -22.92
C ASN A 141 -15.31 8.84 -21.69
N PHE A 142 -15.27 7.93 -20.71
CA PHE A 142 -15.97 8.07 -19.44
C PHE A 142 -15.41 9.22 -18.60
N ILE A 143 -14.09 9.32 -18.42
CA ILE A 143 -13.45 10.40 -17.66
C ILE A 143 -13.77 11.76 -18.28
N ASN A 144 -13.71 11.87 -19.62
CA ASN A 144 -14.10 13.08 -20.33
C ASN A 144 -15.58 13.46 -20.13
N ALA A 145 -16.47 12.47 -20.04
CA ALA A 145 -17.88 12.73 -19.75
C ALA A 145 -18.08 13.16 -18.29
N LEU A 146 -17.37 12.54 -17.35
CA LEU A 146 -17.44 12.84 -15.91
C LEU A 146 -17.02 14.29 -15.61
N GLN A 147 -16.03 14.82 -16.35
CA GLN A 147 -15.63 16.23 -16.30
C GLN A 147 -16.77 17.23 -16.59
N THR A 148 -17.85 16.78 -17.22
CA THR A 148 -19.03 17.60 -17.55
C THR A 148 -20.26 17.26 -16.70
N ALA A 149 -20.08 16.45 -15.66
CA ALA A 149 -21.17 16.08 -14.76
C ALA A 149 -21.84 17.32 -14.11
N PRO A 150 -23.12 17.23 -13.72
CA PRO A 150 -23.79 18.28 -12.97
C PRO A 150 -23.04 18.69 -11.70
N SER A 151 -23.16 19.95 -11.28
CA SER A 151 -22.42 20.49 -10.12
C SER A 151 -22.69 19.73 -8.81
N ASN A 152 -23.91 19.21 -8.63
CA ASN A 152 -24.30 18.39 -7.48
C ASN A 152 -23.70 16.97 -7.49
N VAL A 153 -23.02 16.59 -8.57
CA VAL A 153 -22.18 15.39 -8.65
C VAL A 153 -20.71 15.79 -8.51
N GLN A 154 -20.26 16.81 -9.26
CA GLN A 154 -18.86 17.25 -9.25
C GLN A 154 -18.36 17.66 -7.87
N GLU A 155 -19.22 18.26 -7.04
CA GLU A 155 -18.82 18.65 -5.68
C GLU A 155 -18.37 17.47 -4.81
N TRP A 156 -18.74 16.23 -5.18
CA TRP A 156 -18.38 15.01 -4.49
C TRP A 156 -17.18 14.30 -5.10
N VAL A 157 -16.75 14.64 -6.31
CA VAL A 157 -15.62 13.98 -6.98
C VAL A 157 -14.32 14.65 -6.54
N LEU A 158 -13.37 13.87 -6.03
CA LEU A 158 -12.00 14.29 -5.75
C LEU A 158 -11.13 14.13 -6.98
N SER A 159 -11.17 12.93 -7.56
CA SER A 159 -10.38 12.56 -8.73
C SER A 159 -11.10 11.52 -9.59
N GLY A 160 -10.85 11.52 -10.89
CA GLY A 160 -11.19 10.41 -11.79
C GLY A 160 -9.96 10.03 -12.61
N GLU A 161 -9.46 8.81 -12.45
CA GLU A 161 -8.17 8.43 -13.00
C GLU A 161 -8.14 7.06 -13.64
N CYS A 162 -7.35 6.95 -14.71
CA CYS A 162 -7.13 5.73 -15.44
C CYS A 162 -5.86 5.00 -14.99
N ILE A 163 -5.95 3.67 -14.91
CA ILE A 163 -4.83 2.78 -14.59
C ILE A 163 -4.77 1.64 -15.62
N PRO A 164 -3.97 1.80 -16.70
CA PRO A 164 -3.82 0.75 -17.72
C PRO A 164 -3.02 -0.45 -17.18
N ILE A 165 -3.67 -1.61 -17.14
CA ILE A 165 -3.11 -2.83 -16.55
C ILE A 165 -1.93 -3.31 -17.39
N GLY A 166 -0.80 -3.61 -16.73
CA GLY A 166 0.42 -4.09 -17.38
C GLY A 166 1.36 -2.98 -17.88
N TYR A 167 1.05 -1.71 -17.60
CA TYR A 167 1.80 -0.55 -18.09
C TYR A 167 2.37 0.36 -16.97
N PHE A 168 2.36 -0.07 -15.71
CA PHE A 168 2.70 0.80 -14.59
C PHE A 168 4.00 1.63 -14.74
N TYR A 169 5.12 1.06 -15.19
CA TYR A 169 6.39 1.80 -15.28
C TYR A 169 6.40 2.94 -16.32
N VAL A 170 5.47 3.00 -17.27
CA VAL A 170 5.66 3.86 -18.46
C VAL A 170 5.35 5.34 -18.26
N ASN A 171 4.80 5.77 -17.13
CA ASN A 171 4.73 7.18 -16.65
C ASN A 171 3.82 7.30 -15.41
N THR A 172 4.26 6.77 -14.27
CA THR A 172 3.54 6.96 -13.00
C THR A 172 3.70 8.38 -12.48
N ARG A 173 2.58 8.99 -12.10
CA ARG A 173 2.51 10.37 -11.60
C ARG A 173 3.32 10.56 -10.33
N SER A 174 3.41 9.52 -9.50
CA SER A 174 4.35 9.43 -8.41
C SER A 174 4.96 8.03 -8.40
N PRO A 175 6.29 7.87 -8.41
CA PRO A 175 6.89 6.59 -8.12
C PRO A 175 6.53 6.20 -6.68
N THR A 176 5.89 5.06 -6.52
CA THR A 176 5.79 4.40 -5.22
C THR A 176 7.14 3.82 -4.89
N TYR A 177 7.75 4.37 -3.84
CA TYR A 177 9.00 3.91 -3.30
C TYR A 177 8.75 2.75 -2.35
N LYS A 178 9.67 1.80 -2.43
CA LYS A 178 9.82 0.69 -1.53
C LYS A 178 11.29 0.64 -1.10
N PRO A 179 11.63 -0.03 0.01
CA PRO A 179 13.01 -0.24 0.43
C PRO A 179 13.95 -0.63 -0.73
N GLN A 180 15.16 -0.07 -0.71
CA GLN A 180 16.22 -0.41 -1.66
C GLN A 180 17.06 -1.55 -1.10
N TYR A 181 17.28 -2.57 -1.92
CA TYR A 181 17.95 -3.80 -1.50
C TYR A 181 19.38 -3.88 -2.03
N GLU A 182 20.32 -4.25 -1.15
CA GLU A 182 21.67 -4.63 -1.54
C GLU A 182 21.82 -6.15 -1.44
N LEU A 183 21.99 -6.82 -2.58
CA LEU A 183 22.19 -8.27 -2.62
C LEU A 183 23.58 -8.62 -2.12
N LEU A 184 23.63 -9.30 -0.97
CA LEU A 184 24.84 -9.93 -0.47
C LEU A 184 24.95 -11.34 -1.04
N TYR A 185 25.80 -11.49 -2.06
CA TYR A 185 26.03 -12.80 -2.66
C TYR A 185 26.77 -13.73 -1.70
N LEU A 186 26.08 -14.81 -1.35
CA LEU A 186 26.62 -15.89 -0.55
C LEU A 186 27.43 -16.82 -1.46
N ASN A 187 28.59 -17.29 -1.01
CA ASN A 187 29.43 -18.26 -1.76
C ASN A 187 28.81 -19.67 -1.84
N THR A 188 27.55 -19.82 -1.46
CA THR A 188 26.82 -21.07 -1.31
C THR A 188 25.33 -20.79 -1.46
N THR A 189 24.61 -21.71 -2.09
CA THR A 189 23.14 -21.71 -2.12
C THR A 189 22.54 -22.45 -0.93
N ASN A 190 23.37 -23.09 -0.10
CA ASN A 190 22.92 -23.82 1.07
C ASN A 190 22.86 -22.90 2.29
N VAL A 191 21.68 -22.35 2.59
CA VAL A 191 21.44 -21.47 3.74
C VAL A 191 21.93 -22.12 5.05
N ASN A 192 21.74 -23.43 5.24
CA ASN A 192 22.23 -24.15 6.41
C ASN A 192 23.76 -24.10 6.56
N SER A 193 24.51 -23.94 5.47
CA SER A 193 25.97 -23.79 5.57
C SER A 193 26.39 -22.42 6.10
N ILE A 194 25.57 -21.39 5.88
CA ILE A 194 25.80 -20.02 6.39
C ILE A 194 25.33 -19.91 7.83
N LEU A 195 24.20 -20.52 8.16
CA LEU A 195 23.72 -20.66 9.55
C LEU A 195 24.68 -21.50 10.43
N ARG A 196 25.76 -22.04 9.87
CA ARG A 196 26.85 -22.71 10.59
C ARG A 196 28.14 -21.88 10.67
N THR A 197 28.18 -20.71 10.02
CA THR A 197 29.33 -19.79 10.04
C THR A 197 29.06 -18.60 10.95
N ASN A 198 30.03 -18.26 11.81
CA ASN A 198 30.10 -17.03 12.63
C ASN A 198 28.74 -16.49 13.15
N VAL A 199 27.89 -17.40 13.64
CA VAL A 199 26.60 -17.07 14.25
C VAL A 199 26.86 -16.57 15.66
N THR A 200 26.32 -15.39 15.99
CA THR A 200 26.29 -14.92 17.37
C THR A 200 25.19 -15.67 18.11
N ILE A 201 25.58 -16.50 19.08
CA ILE A 201 24.64 -17.23 19.94
C ILE A 201 24.63 -16.59 21.31
N LEU A 202 23.44 -16.21 21.79
CA LEU A 202 23.24 -15.70 23.15
C LEU A 202 22.15 -16.52 23.83
N ASN A 203 22.44 -17.08 25.01
CA ASN A 203 21.50 -17.93 25.77
C ASN A 203 20.91 -19.10 24.96
N GLY A 204 21.64 -19.61 23.96
CA GLY A 204 21.19 -20.70 23.09
C GLY A 204 20.38 -20.27 21.87
N VAL A 205 20.08 -18.98 21.74
CA VAL A 205 19.37 -18.38 20.59
C VAL A 205 20.37 -17.97 19.53
N SER A 206 20.09 -18.30 18.27
CA SER A 206 20.91 -17.85 17.12
C SER A 206 20.47 -16.46 16.68
N LEU A 207 21.20 -15.42 17.12
CA LEU A 207 20.76 -14.04 16.94
C LEU A 207 21.01 -13.51 15.52
N GLN A 208 22.26 -13.57 15.09
CA GLN A 208 22.68 -12.92 13.86
C GLN A 208 23.82 -13.68 13.18
N VAL A 209 23.95 -13.46 11.88
CA VAL A 209 25.11 -13.87 11.09
C VAL A 209 25.89 -12.64 10.69
N MET A 210 27.19 -12.64 10.97
CA MET A 210 28.10 -11.63 10.44
C MET A 210 28.62 -12.10 9.08
N TYR A 211 28.26 -11.39 8.01
CA TYR A 211 28.74 -11.67 6.65
C TYR A 211 29.35 -10.40 6.03
N HIS A 212 30.63 -10.48 5.67
CA HIS A 212 31.43 -9.30 5.29
C HIS A 212 31.37 -8.16 6.33
N LYS A 213 30.72 -7.03 5.99
CA LYS A 213 30.52 -5.85 6.85
C LYS A 213 29.05 -5.68 7.26
N ALA A 214 28.20 -6.67 6.98
CA ALA A 214 26.79 -6.65 7.31
C ALA A 214 26.49 -7.58 8.50
N GLU A 215 25.55 -7.13 9.32
CA GLU A 215 24.96 -7.88 10.42
C GLU A 215 23.56 -8.29 9.97
N ILE A 216 23.35 -9.58 9.79
CA ILE A 216 22.07 -10.14 9.31
C ILE A 216 21.37 -10.74 10.52
N TRP A 217 20.28 -10.11 10.96
CA TRP A 217 19.46 -10.60 12.05
C TRP A 217 18.59 -11.76 11.58
N LEU A 218 18.58 -12.83 12.36
CA LEU A 218 17.74 -14.01 12.11
C LEU A 218 16.40 -13.84 12.85
N PRO A 219 15.34 -14.59 12.48
CA PRO A 219 14.02 -14.47 13.11
C PRO A 219 14.03 -14.53 14.63
N GLU A 220 14.51 -15.63 15.22
CA GLU A 220 14.63 -15.79 16.69
C GLU A 220 15.53 -14.71 17.32
N GLY A 221 16.45 -14.14 16.53
CA GLY A 221 17.27 -13.00 16.93
C GLY A 221 16.47 -11.72 17.12
N LEU A 222 15.54 -11.43 16.21
CA LEU A 222 14.61 -10.30 16.35
C LEU A 222 13.67 -10.50 17.53
N GLU A 223 13.05 -11.69 17.65
CA GLU A 223 12.18 -12.05 18.77
C GLU A 223 12.89 -11.88 20.12
N PHE A 224 14.20 -12.18 20.16
CA PHE A 224 15.02 -12.00 21.35
C PHE A 224 15.29 -10.52 21.67
N ILE A 225 15.74 -9.71 20.69
CA ILE A 225 16.13 -8.31 20.96
C ILE A 225 14.94 -7.41 21.26
N TYR A 226 13.74 -7.76 20.77
CA TYR A 226 12.49 -7.08 21.08
C TYR A 226 11.76 -7.66 22.30
N ASP A 227 12.37 -8.63 23.00
CA ASP A 227 11.83 -9.27 24.22
C ASP A 227 10.45 -9.92 24.03
N GLU A 228 10.24 -10.57 22.88
CA GLU A 228 8.98 -11.21 22.50
C GLU A 228 8.89 -12.66 22.97
N ILE A 229 10.02 -13.35 23.12
CA ILE A 229 10.08 -14.75 23.56
C ILE A 229 9.30 -15.00 24.87
N PRO A 230 9.37 -14.14 25.91
CA PRO A 230 8.55 -14.30 27.10
C PRO A 230 7.04 -14.14 26.86
N LEU A 231 6.63 -13.35 25.86
CA LEU A 231 5.23 -13.16 25.46
C LEU A 231 4.70 -14.40 24.73
N PHE A 232 5.46 -14.93 23.77
CA PHE A 232 5.12 -16.16 23.05
C PHE A 232 4.96 -17.35 23.99
N LYS A 233 5.84 -17.49 25.00
CA LYS A 233 5.72 -18.53 26.05
C LYS A 233 4.46 -18.40 26.90
N GLN A 234 3.86 -17.22 26.96
CA GLN A 234 2.58 -16.95 27.63
C GLN A 234 1.38 -17.09 26.69
N GLY A 235 1.60 -17.38 25.40
CA GLY A 235 0.56 -17.51 24.38
C GLY A 235 0.15 -16.18 23.73
N PHE A 236 0.95 -15.12 23.88
CA PHE A 236 0.75 -13.84 23.20
C PHE A 236 1.58 -13.78 21.92
N ASP A 237 1.19 -14.55 20.91
CA ASP A 237 1.89 -14.74 19.64
C ASP A 237 1.13 -14.17 18.43
N GLY A 238 0.05 -13.42 18.66
CA GLY A 238 -0.85 -12.96 17.60
C GLY A 238 -2.01 -13.93 17.29
N GLY A 239 -2.16 -14.99 18.09
CA GLY A 239 -3.31 -15.90 17.98
C GLY A 239 -4.66 -15.19 17.92
N GLY A 240 -5.43 -15.49 16.87
CA GLY A 240 -6.79 -14.97 16.69
C GLY A 240 -6.89 -13.62 15.97
N VAL A 241 -5.78 -13.04 15.54
CA VAL A 241 -5.78 -11.86 14.65
C VAL A 241 -5.35 -12.22 13.23
N THR A 242 -5.70 -11.35 12.28
CA THR A 242 -5.23 -11.41 10.90
C THR A 242 -4.44 -10.15 10.58
N ILE A 243 -3.24 -10.31 10.03
CA ILE A 243 -2.41 -9.25 9.46
C ILE A 243 -2.60 -9.29 7.95
N ALA A 244 -3.14 -8.22 7.38
CA ALA A 244 -3.15 -7.98 5.95
C ALA A 244 -1.84 -7.29 5.53
N ILE A 245 -1.22 -7.79 4.48
CA ILE A 245 -0.08 -7.17 3.81
C ILE A 245 -0.56 -6.79 2.42
N VAL A 246 -0.50 -5.50 2.09
CA VAL A 246 -1.01 -5.00 0.81
C VAL A 246 0.16 -4.58 -0.06
N ASP A 247 0.41 -5.36 -1.10
CA ASP A 247 1.58 -5.22 -1.96
C ASP A 247 1.24 -5.24 -3.44
N ALA A 248 2.07 -4.58 -4.23
CA ALA A 248 1.96 -4.64 -5.68
C ALA A 248 2.67 -5.88 -6.22
N PHE A 249 2.12 -6.53 -7.23
CA PHE A 249 2.64 -7.72 -7.91
C PHE A 249 2.77 -8.97 -7.01
N GLY A 250 3.01 -8.84 -5.72
CA GLY A 250 3.23 -9.92 -4.78
C GLY A 250 4.50 -10.73 -5.09
N ASP A 251 4.63 -11.88 -4.44
CA ASP A 251 5.71 -12.84 -4.67
C ASP A 251 5.32 -13.95 -5.67
N PHE A 252 6.13 -14.12 -6.71
CA PHE A 252 5.85 -14.94 -7.88
C PHE A 252 7.09 -15.66 -8.45
N ASN A 253 6.83 -16.73 -9.21
CA ASN A 253 7.87 -17.56 -9.81
C ASN A 253 8.68 -16.84 -10.90
N PHE A 254 9.92 -16.45 -10.59
CA PHE A 254 10.82 -15.75 -11.52
C PHE A 254 11.16 -16.54 -12.79
N THR A 255 11.15 -17.88 -12.75
CA THR A 255 11.41 -18.70 -13.96
C THR A 255 10.29 -18.51 -14.98
N LEU A 256 9.05 -18.46 -14.52
CA LEU A 256 7.87 -18.22 -15.37
C LEU A 256 7.71 -16.75 -15.72
N ALA A 257 8.07 -15.84 -14.82
CA ALA A 257 7.99 -14.40 -15.03
C ALA A 257 8.86 -13.90 -16.18
N ASN A 258 10.02 -14.54 -16.43
CA ASN A 258 10.85 -14.29 -17.61
C ASN A 258 10.13 -14.56 -18.95
N GLN A 259 8.99 -15.27 -18.91
CA GLN A 259 8.09 -15.52 -20.04
C GLN A 259 6.77 -14.74 -19.92
N TYR A 260 6.71 -13.74 -19.03
CA TYR A 260 5.53 -12.94 -18.70
C TYR A 260 4.35 -13.76 -18.19
N VAL A 261 4.64 -14.89 -17.52
CA VAL A 261 3.62 -15.74 -16.89
C VAL A 261 3.64 -15.48 -15.39
N TYR A 262 2.54 -14.96 -14.87
CA TYR A 262 2.35 -14.77 -13.44
C TYR A 262 1.98 -16.08 -12.75
N GLN A 263 2.73 -16.46 -11.72
CA GLN A 263 2.40 -17.56 -10.83
C GLN A 263 2.82 -17.16 -9.41
N ASN A 264 1.84 -16.94 -8.55
CA ASN A 264 2.10 -16.68 -7.13
C ASN A 264 2.77 -17.87 -6.45
N ILE A 265 3.76 -17.58 -5.61
CA ILE A 265 4.46 -18.56 -4.76
C ILE A 265 4.60 -18.11 -3.30
N ALA A 266 4.13 -16.91 -2.95
CA ALA A 266 4.27 -16.27 -1.63
C ALA A 266 4.12 -17.22 -0.43
N CYS A 267 2.98 -17.91 -0.30
CA CYS A 267 2.76 -18.78 0.86
C CYS A 267 3.67 -20.01 0.86
N ASN A 268 4.09 -20.51 -0.31
CA ASN A 268 5.04 -21.63 -0.38
C ASN A 268 6.44 -21.19 0.07
N ASP A 269 6.83 -19.97 -0.27
CA ASP A 269 8.12 -19.40 0.11
C ASP A 269 8.13 -19.09 1.61
N LEU A 270 7.03 -18.57 2.17
CA LEU A 270 6.83 -18.44 3.62
C LEU A 270 6.99 -19.78 4.36
N TYR A 271 6.35 -20.86 3.90
CA TYR A 271 6.52 -22.17 4.54
C TYR A 271 7.95 -22.72 4.44
N THR A 272 8.67 -22.33 3.38
CA THR A 272 10.08 -22.69 3.21
C THR A 272 10.96 -21.90 4.19
N PHE A 273 10.68 -20.61 4.35
CA PHE A 273 11.30 -19.74 5.35
C PHE A 273 11.09 -20.29 6.77
N ASP A 274 9.84 -20.61 7.14
CA ASP A 274 9.47 -21.16 8.43
C ASP A 274 10.25 -22.45 8.74
N TYR A 275 10.32 -23.35 7.75
CA TYR A 275 11.08 -24.58 7.87
C TYR A 275 12.58 -24.34 8.07
N ILE A 276 13.18 -23.37 7.35
CA ILE A 276 14.60 -23.04 7.46
C ILE A 276 14.93 -22.48 8.84
N PHE A 277 14.07 -21.60 9.37
CA PHE A 277 14.29 -20.88 10.63
C PHE A 277 13.63 -21.53 11.84
N SER A 278 13.00 -22.70 11.66
CA SER A 278 12.32 -23.45 12.72
C SER A 278 11.17 -22.66 13.38
N LEU A 279 10.51 -21.81 12.62
CA LEU A 279 9.27 -21.16 13.02
C LEU A 279 8.07 -22.11 12.81
N PRO A 280 7.01 -22.01 13.60
CA PRO A 280 5.75 -22.65 13.27
C PRO A 280 5.14 -21.99 12.03
N ASN A 281 4.53 -22.77 11.13
CA ASN A 281 3.75 -22.19 10.04
C ASN A 281 2.56 -21.37 10.61
N PRO A 282 2.14 -20.27 9.92
CA PRO A 282 0.98 -19.51 10.35
C PRO A 282 -0.28 -20.41 10.34
N PRO A 283 -1.28 -20.13 11.20
CA PRO A 283 -2.57 -20.85 11.16
C PRO A 283 -3.25 -20.78 9.78
N SER A 284 -3.02 -19.70 9.03
CA SER A 284 -3.48 -19.51 7.66
C SER A 284 -2.57 -18.55 6.92
N CYS A 285 -2.16 -18.89 5.69
CA CYS A 285 -1.63 -17.96 4.71
C CYS A 285 -2.57 -17.96 3.48
N LYS A 286 -3.15 -16.80 3.15
CA LYS A 286 -4.07 -16.62 2.03
C LYS A 286 -3.63 -15.48 1.14
N VAL A 287 -3.87 -15.64 -0.16
CA VAL A 287 -3.60 -14.62 -1.17
C VAL A 287 -4.92 -14.24 -1.85
N ILE A 288 -5.18 -12.94 -1.98
CA ILE A 288 -6.32 -12.40 -2.72
C ILE A 288 -5.87 -11.32 -3.72
N TYR A 289 -6.72 -11.07 -4.72
CA TYR A 289 -6.46 -10.12 -5.81
C TYR A 289 -7.69 -9.23 -6.02
N PRO A 290 -7.98 -8.27 -5.12
CA PRO A 290 -9.22 -7.50 -5.21
C PRO A 290 -9.32 -6.72 -6.52
N THR A 291 -8.23 -6.07 -6.93
CA THR A 291 -8.09 -5.37 -8.22
C THR A 291 -7.60 -6.29 -9.36
N GLY A 292 -7.58 -7.60 -9.15
CA GLY A 292 -7.25 -8.57 -10.20
C GLY A 292 -5.78 -8.99 -10.26
N ILE A 293 -5.53 -10.08 -10.97
CA ILE A 293 -4.21 -10.73 -11.00
C ILE A 293 -3.22 -9.87 -11.80
N PRO A 294 -1.99 -9.64 -11.30
CA PRO A 294 -0.97 -8.91 -12.04
C PRO A 294 -0.71 -9.48 -13.44
N ILE A 295 -0.68 -8.60 -14.43
CA ILE A 295 -0.26 -8.94 -15.80
C ILE A 295 1.19 -8.47 -15.97
N LEU A 296 2.11 -9.43 -16.03
CA LEU A 296 3.51 -9.15 -16.28
C LEU A 296 3.71 -8.83 -17.76
N THR A 297 4.50 -7.80 -18.04
CA THR A 297 4.86 -7.37 -19.40
C THR A 297 6.30 -6.90 -19.42
N GLN A 298 6.85 -6.70 -20.62
CA GLN A 298 8.17 -6.08 -20.79
C GLN A 298 8.26 -4.69 -20.12
N ASN A 299 7.12 -4.01 -19.92
CA ASN A 299 7.09 -2.67 -19.35
C ASN A 299 7.20 -2.69 -17.82
N ASN A 300 6.74 -3.74 -17.13
CA ASN A 300 6.66 -3.75 -15.66
C ASN A 300 7.49 -4.84 -14.98
N ILE A 301 8.05 -5.80 -15.72
CA ILE A 301 8.70 -6.98 -15.12
C ILE A 301 9.80 -6.63 -14.12
N ASN A 302 10.65 -5.64 -14.41
CA ASN A 302 11.73 -5.24 -13.49
C ASN A 302 11.18 -4.64 -12.18
N THR A 303 10.08 -3.89 -12.27
CA THR A 303 9.39 -3.33 -11.09
C THR A 303 8.77 -4.47 -10.29
N ALA A 304 8.07 -5.38 -10.97
CA ALA A 304 7.42 -6.54 -10.35
C ALA A 304 8.42 -7.45 -9.63
N GLU A 305 9.58 -7.75 -10.21
CA GLU A 305 10.63 -8.55 -9.56
C GLU A 305 11.13 -7.88 -8.28
N GLY A 306 11.27 -6.55 -8.28
CA GLY A 306 11.59 -5.80 -7.07
C GLY A 306 10.54 -5.99 -5.99
N TRP A 307 9.26 -5.93 -6.34
CA TRP A 307 8.16 -6.12 -5.39
C TRP A 307 8.05 -7.54 -4.87
N ALA A 308 8.38 -8.57 -5.65
CA ALA A 308 8.38 -9.94 -5.14
C ALA A 308 9.33 -10.13 -3.95
N TRP A 309 10.49 -9.46 -3.96
CA TRP A 309 11.39 -9.43 -2.80
C TRP A 309 10.81 -8.70 -1.59
N GLU A 310 10.10 -7.59 -1.83
CA GLU A 310 9.37 -6.85 -0.78
C GLU A 310 8.32 -7.74 -0.13
N THR A 311 7.49 -8.38 -0.96
CA THR A 311 6.41 -9.22 -0.49
C THR A 311 6.90 -10.43 0.30
N ALA A 312 7.98 -11.06 -0.15
CA ALA A 312 8.60 -12.13 0.63
C ALA A 312 9.07 -11.60 2.01
N LEU A 313 9.77 -10.45 2.04
CA LEU A 313 10.21 -9.83 3.29
C LEU A 313 9.04 -9.51 4.23
N ASP A 314 8.00 -8.86 3.71
CA ASP A 314 6.85 -8.42 4.49
C ASP A 314 6.11 -9.60 5.12
N ILE A 315 5.82 -10.67 4.35
CA ILE A 315 5.11 -11.84 4.89
C ILE A 315 5.98 -12.62 5.89
N GLU A 316 7.28 -12.78 5.61
CA GLU A 316 8.20 -13.56 6.44
C GLU A 316 8.46 -12.87 7.80
N TYR A 317 8.65 -11.56 7.80
CA TYR A 317 8.98 -10.82 9.02
C TYR A 317 7.74 -10.39 9.79
N ALA A 318 6.59 -10.13 9.15
CA ALA A 318 5.34 -10.01 9.89
C ALA A 318 5.01 -11.32 10.64
N HIS A 319 5.20 -12.47 9.99
CA HIS A 319 5.01 -13.78 10.61
C HIS A 319 6.02 -14.08 11.71
N THR A 320 7.29 -13.68 11.54
CA THR A 320 8.32 -13.78 12.60
C THR A 320 7.88 -13.09 13.90
N MET A 321 7.36 -11.86 13.81
CA MET A 321 7.01 -11.06 14.99
C MET A 321 5.63 -11.43 15.57
N ALA A 322 4.80 -12.14 14.81
CA ALA A 322 3.46 -12.58 15.23
C ALA A 322 3.14 -14.00 14.71
N PRO A 323 3.85 -15.04 15.17
CA PRO A 323 3.79 -16.38 14.58
C PRO A 323 2.44 -17.10 14.72
N GLY A 324 1.56 -16.62 15.59
CA GLY A 324 0.19 -17.09 15.78
C GLY A 324 -0.85 -16.36 14.93
N ALA A 325 -0.49 -15.30 14.21
CA ALA A 325 -1.42 -14.52 13.39
C ALA A 325 -1.72 -15.22 12.04
N ASN A 326 -2.92 -15.00 11.51
CA ASN A 326 -3.18 -15.32 10.11
C ASN A 326 -2.52 -14.28 9.21
N ILE A 327 -1.94 -14.71 8.08
CA ILE A 327 -1.42 -13.83 7.05
C ILE A 327 -2.41 -13.77 5.89
N LEU A 328 -2.84 -12.55 5.54
CA LEU A 328 -3.61 -12.25 4.35
C LEU A 328 -2.77 -11.37 3.43
N LEU A 329 -2.19 -11.95 2.38
CA LEU A 329 -1.52 -11.19 1.34
C LEU A 329 -2.56 -10.69 0.33
N VAL A 330 -2.59 -9.39 0.12
CA VAL A 330 -3.50 -8.68 -0.78
C VAL A 330 -2.65 -8.10 -1.90
N ILE A 331 -2.85 -8.61 -3.11
CA ILE A 331 -1.99 -8.30 -4.24
C ILE A 331 -2.70 -7.38 -5.22
N SER A 332 -2.11 -6.20 -5.40
CA SER A 332 -2.48 -5.23 -6.43
C SER A 332 -1.76 -5.55 -7.75
N PRO A 333 -2.40 -5.38 -8.93
CA PRO A 333 -1.79 -5.62 -10.24
C PRO A 333 -0.69 -4.60 -10.59
N ASP A 334 -0.61 -3.50 -9.84
CA ASP A 334 0.44 -2.49 -9.96
C ASP A 334 0.73 -1.77 -8.64
N SER A 335 1.74 -0.90 -8.64
CA SER A 335 2.17 -0.16 -7.45
C SER A 335 1.64 1.26 -7.38
N GLY A 336 0.47 1.53 -7.96
CA GLY A 336 -0.20 2.83 -7.97
C GLY A 336 -1.43 2.85 -7.09
N ASP A 337 -2.45 3.53 -7.59
CA ASP A 337 -3.65 3.83 -6.80
C ASP A 337 -4.55 2.59 -6.59
N ASP A 338 -4.35 1.51 -7.36
CA ASP A 338 -4.96 0.21 -7.12
C ASP A 338 -4.57 -0.37 -5.74
N LEU A 339 -3.40 -0.01 -5.19
CA LEU A 339 -3.02 -0.38 -3.82
C LEU A 339 -4.02 0.19 -2.78
N PHE A 340 -4.50 1.41 -2.99
CA PHE A 340 -5.48 2.03 -2.09
C PHE A 340 -6.88 1.45 -2.27
N VAL A 341 -7.24 0.98 -3.47
CA VAL A 341 -8.46 0.20 -3.70
C VAL A 341 -8.41 -1.13 -2.95
N ASP A 342 -7.25 -1.78 -2.95
CA ASP A 342 -7.02 -3.03 -2.22
C ASP A 342 -7.06 -2.83 -0.70
N ILE A 343 -6.49 -1.73 -0.17
CA ILE A 343 -6.64 -1.35 1.24
C ILE A 343 -8.12 -1.16 1.57
N GLU A 344 -8.83 -0.38 0.77
CA GLU A 344 -10.26 -0.13 0.99
C GLU A 344 -11.09 -1.41 0.93
N TYR A 345 -10.74 -2.35 0.03
CA TYR A 345 -11.37 -3.66 -0.02
C TYR A 345 -11.19 -4.43 1.30
N VAL A 346 -9.99 -4.43 1.89
CA VAL A 346 -9.73 -5.06 3.19
C VAL A 346 -10.55 -4.43 4.30
N VAL A 347 -10.58 -3.09 4.34
CA VAL A 347 -11.31 -2.30 5.35
C VAL A 347 -12.81 -2.55 5.24
N ASN A 348 -13.40 -2.29 4.07
CA ASN A 348 -14.84 -2.36 3.87
C ASN A 348 -15.42 -3.79 3.97
N ASN A 349 -14.58 -4.82 3.88
CA ASN A 349 -14.97 -6.22 4.12
C ASN A 349 -14.50 -6.76 5.47
N SER A 350 -13.88 -5.92 6.32
CA SER A 350 -13.35 -6.25 7.63
C SER A 350 -12.49 -7.53 7.63
N LEU A 351 -11.59 -7.67 6.65
CA LEU A 351 -10.84 -8.91 6.41
C LEU A 351 -9.63 -9.09 7.33
N ALA A 352 -9.18 -8.03 8.00
CA ALA A 352 -8.02 -8.05 8.86
C ALA A 352 -8.17 -7.13 10.07
N ASN A 353 -7.37 -7.39 11.11
CA ASN A 353 -7.26 -6.54 12.30
C ASN A 353 -6.17 -5.48 12.13
N PHE A 354 -5.13 -5.83 11.38
CA PHE A 354 -3.98 -4.97 11.12
C PHE A 354 -3.66 -4.99 9.63
N ILE A 355 -3.25 -3.85 9.09
CA ILE A 355 -2.77 -3.68 7.72
C ILE A 355 -1.32 -3.17 7.79
N SER A 356 -0.40 -3.86 7.13
CA SER A 356 1.01 -3.46 6.99
C SER A 356 1.28 -2.99 5.57
N LEU A 357 1.94 -1.82 5.45
CA LEU A 357 2.25 -1.14 4.20
C LEU A 357 3.74 -0.77 4.16
N SER A 358 4.57 -1.50 3.42
CA SER A 358 6.01 -1.22 3.27
C SER A 358 6.36 -0.38 2.05
N TRP A 359 5.51 0.60 1.74
CA TRP A 359 5.65 1.46 0.58
C TRP A 359 5.12 2.86 0.85
N GLY A 360 5.56 3.81 0.04
CA GLY A 360 5.12 5.20 0.15
C GLY A 360 5.63 6.08 -0.97
N SER A 361 5.23 7.34 -0.96
CA SER A 361 5.73 8.33 -1.90
C SER A 361 5.85 9.69 -1.23
N PRO A 362 6.87 10.50 -1.56
CA PRO A 362 6.96 11.86 -1.04
C PRO A 362 5.68 12.66 -1.33
N GLU A 363 5.06 13.20 -0.27
CA GLU A 363 3.78 13.90 -0.36
C GLU A 363 3.83 15.14 -1.28
N ASP A 364 5.00 15.76 -1.42
CA ASP A 364 5.24 16.93 -2.27
C ASP A 364 5.10 16.61 -3.77
N LEU A 365 5.27 15.36 -4.18
CA LEU A 365 5.08 14.92 -5.56
C LEU A 365 3.62 15.06 -6.04
N PHE A 366 2.65 15.12 -5.13
CA PHE A 366 1.25 15.32 -5.48
C PHE A 366 0.90 16.81 -5.76
N TYR A 367 1.83 17.73 -5.45
CA TYR A 367 1.68 19.16 -5.69
C TYR A 367 2.37 19.65 -6.95
N ILE A 368 3.21 18.81 -7.57
CA ILE A 368 3.88 19.12 -8.84
C ILE A 368 3.06 18.65 -10.05
N PRO A 369 3.15 19.32 -11.22
CA PRO A 369 2.41 18.90 -12.41
C PRO A 369 2.75 17.47 -12.89
N PRO A 370 1.75 16.65 -13.26
CA PRO A 370 0.32 16.95 -13.17
C PRO A 370 -0.16 16.87 -11.71
N VAL A 371 -0.71 17.98 -11.22
CA VAL A 371 -1.06 18.14 -9.80
C VAL A 371 -2.18 17.16 -9.44
N SER A 372 -2.04 16.44 -8.32
CA SER A 372 -2.92 15.33 -7.89
C SER A 372 -3.23 15.29 -6.38
N TYR A 373 -2.97 16.36 -5.63
CA TYR A 373 -3.16 16.39 -4.16
C TYR A 373 -4.57 16.07 -3.63
N ASN A 374 -5.63 16.07 -4.44
CA ASN A 374 -6.94 15.58 -3.97
C ASN A 374 -6.90 14.09 -3.62
N LEU A 375 -5.99 13.32 -4.23
CA LEU A 375 -5.78 11.91 -3.91
C LEU A 375 -5.30 11.70 -2.48
N LEU A 376 -4.43 12.58 -1.96
CA LEU A 376 -3.96 12.50 -0.57
C LEU A 376 -5.11 12.51 0.44
N TYR A 377 -6.16 13.30 0.15
CA TYR A 377 -7.37 13.32 0.99
C TYR A 377 -8.18 12.03 0.87
N ALA A 378 -8.27 11.46 -0.32
CA ALA A 378 -8.97 10.21 -0.53
C ALA A 378 -8.28 9.05 0.22
N TYR A 379 -6.94 9.01 0.18
CA TYR A 379 -6.16 8.01 0.92
C TYR A 379 -6.29 8.18 2.43
N ASP A 380 -6.20 9.41 2.94
CA ASP A 380 -6.37 9.70 4.37
C ASP A 380 -7.75 9.26 4.86
N GLU A 381 -8.81 9.50 4.08
CA GLU A 381 -10.17 9.08 4.41
C GLU A 381 -10.33 7.54 4.50
N ILE A 382 -9.60 6.75 3.69
CA ILE A 382 -9.53 5.28 3.85
C ILE A 382 -8.94 4.90 5.21
N PHE A 383 -7.85 5.55 5.62
CA PHE A 383 -7.21 5.27 6.92
C PHE A 383 -8.07 5.74 8.09
N MET A 384 -8.82 6.83 7.92
CA MET A 384 -9.81 7.28 8.89
C MET A 384 -10.97 6.27 9.03
N GLN A 385 -11.40 5.63 7.93
CA GLN A 385 -12.35 4.52 7.99
C GLN A 385 -11.78 3.34 8.76
N ALA A 386 -10.57 2.89 8.41
CA ALA A 386 -9.88 1.82 9.13
C ALA A 386 -9.81 2.09 10.63
N ALA A 387 -9.45 3.32 11.03
CA ALA A 387 -9.43 3.73 12.43
C ALA A 387 -10.83 3.72 13.08
N ALA A 388 -11.87 4.19 12.38
CA ALA A 388 -13.24 4.16 12.91
C ALA A 388 -13.74 2.72 13.14
N GLU A 389 -13.25 1.78 12.34
CA GLU A 389 -13.55 0.35 12.42
C GLU A 389 -12.60 -0.45 13.34
N GLY A 390 -11.60 0.21 13.93
CA GLY A 390 -10.65 -0.42 14.85
C GLY A 390 -9.58 -1.27 14.16
N ILE A 391 -9.36 -1.07 12.86
CA ILE A 391 -8.30 -1.70 12.08
C ILE A 391 -7.03 -0.84 12.21
N GLY A 392 -5.94 -1.45 12.71
CA GLY A 392 -4.66 -0.76 12.84
C GLY A 392 -3.89 -0.75 11.52
N VAL A 393 -3.58 0.42 10.99
CA VAL A 393 -2.78 0.57 9.76
C VAL A 393 -1.37 1.04 10.12
N PHE A 394 -0.35 0.32 9.65
CA PHE A 394 1.06 0.61 9.87
C PHE A 394 1.74 0.81 8.52
N ALA A 395 2.35 1.97 8.32
CA ALA A 395 3.09 2.30 7.11
C ALA A 395 4.57 2.58 7.43
N ALA A 396 5.47 2.12 6.57
CA ALA A 396 6.89 2.45 6.65
C ALA A 396 7.11 3.96 6.46
N SER A 397 8.03 4.57 7.22
CA SER A 397 8.23 6.03 7.24
C SER A 397 9.02 6.59 6.04
N GLY A 398 9.59 5.74 5.19
CA GLY A 398 10.41 6.12 4.04
C GLY A 398 11.91 6.22 4.29
#